data_AF-A0A9Q8PJ08-F1
#
_entry.id   AF-A0A9Q8PJ08-F1
#
_cell.length_a   1.000
_cell.length_b   1.000
_cell.length_c   1.000
_cell.angle_alpha   90.00
_cell.angle_beta   90.00
_cell.angle_gamma   90.00
#
_symmetry.space_group_name_H-M   'P 1'
#
loop_
_entity.id
_entity.type
_entity.pdbx_description
1 polymer ?
#
loop_
_entity_poly.entity_id
_entity_poly.type
_entity_poly.pdbx_seq_one_letter_code
_entity_poly.pdbx_strand_id
1 'polypeptide(L)'
;MLSLPLTLLAIAPSAYAWGSLGHETVAYIASHYVKSHTKTWAQDILNDNTTSYLASVATWADSYRYTAAGAFSAPFHYIDAEDNPPSSCSVDYDRDCGTQGCSVSAIANYTTRVQSAELPDEEVNVALKFLVHFLGDSTQPLHDEAYEVGGNDVDVTFDDTDTNLHHIWDTNMPEKLRGGYSLT
;
A
#
# COMPACT_ATOMS: atom_id res chain seq x y z
N MET A 1 -33.24 -6.13 -36.36
CA MET A 1 -32.86 -5.25 -35.25
C MET A 1 -31.93 -6.07 -34.37
N LEU A 2 -30.63 -5.80 -34.41
CA LEU A 2 -29.63 -6.55 -33.66
C LEU A 2 -29.38 -5.79 -32.35
N SER A 3 -29.83 -6.36 -31.24
CA SER A 3 -29.64 -5.79 -29.90
C SER A 3 -28.21 -6.09 -29.43
N LEU A 4 -27.38 -5.06 -29.32
CA LEU A 4 -26.04 -5.17 -28.74
C LEU A 4 -26.18 -5.16 -27.20
N PRO A 5 -25.71 -6.16 -26.46
CA PRO A 5 -25.73 -6.11 -25.00
C PRO A 5 -24.68 -5.08 -24.55
N LEU A 6 -25.14 -4.06 -23.82
CA LEU A 6 -24.29 -3.07 -23.18
C LEU A 6 -23.67 -3.72 -21.94
N THR A 7 -22.45 -4.22 -22.06
CA THR A 7 -21.67 -4.70 -20.92
C THR A 7 -21.28 -3.50 -20.08
N LEU A 8 -21.91 -3.34 -18.92
CA LEU A 8 -21.52 -2.36 -17.92
C LEU A 8 -20.18 -2.80 -17.33
N LEU A 9 -19.09 -2.13 -17.72
CA LEU A 9 -17.78 -2.33 -17.10
C LEU A 9 -17.88 -1.72 -15.69
N ALA A 10 -18.01 -2.55 -14.67
CA ALA A 10 -17.88 -2.10 -13.29
C ALA A 10 -16.44 -1.59 -13.11
N ILE A 11 -16.29 -0.27 -12.95
CA ILE A 11 -15.04 0.33 -12.50
C ILE A 11 -14.98 0.01 -11.01
N ALA A 12 -14.26 -1.05 -10.64
CA ALA A 12 -14.00 -1.33 -9.24
C ALA A 12 -13.26 -0.11 -8.64
N PRO A 13 -13.67 0.40 -7.47
CA PRO A 13 -12.94 1.44 -6.79
C PRO A 13 -11.51 0.95 -6.52
N SER A 14 -10.55 1.81 -6.80
CA SER A 14 -9.15 1.57 -6.45
C SER A 14 -9.00 1.65 -4.93
N ALA A 15 -8.91 0.51 -4.26
CA ALA A 15 -8.54 0.45 -2.83
C ALA A 15 -7.04 0.71 -2.70
N TYR A 16 -6.64 1.98 -2.59
CA TYR A 16 -5.26 2.36 -2.27
C TYR A 16 -4.97 1.99 -0.83
N ALA A 17 -3.71 1.69 -0.51
CA ALA A 17 -3.28 1.77 0.88
C ALA A 17 -3.36 3.21 1.38
N TRP A 18 -2.71 3.53 2.51
CA TRP A 18 -2.58 4.94 2.93
C TRP A 18 -2.49 5.83 1.69
N GLY A 19 -3.29 6.89 1.58
CA GLY A 19 -3.26 7.74 0.41
C GLY A 19 -1.85 8.29 0.18
N SER A 20 -1.60 8.93 -0.97
CA SER A 20 -0.24 9.42 -1.31
C SER A 20 0.40 10.23 -0.17
N LEU A 21 -0.38 11.08 0.50
CA LEU A 21 0.06 11.82 1.69
C LEU A 21 0.59 10.90 2.81
N GLY A 22 -0.13 9.82 3.13
CA GLY A 22 0.25 8.88 4.19
C GLY A 22 1.53 8.13 3.84
N HIS A 23 1.66 7.60 2.62
CA HIS A 23 2.88 6.93 2.16
C HIS A 23 4.11 7.84 2.19
N GLU A 24 3.97 9.05 1.66
CA GLU A 24 5.07 10.03 1.69
C GLU A 24 5.42 10.39 3.14
N THR A 25 4.42 10.53 4.03
CA THR A 25 4.64 10.84 5.46
C THR A 25 5.46 9.74 6.12
N VAL A 26 5.07 8.47 5.97
CA VAL A 26 5.81 7.32 6.50
C VAL A 26 7.23 7.30 5.96
N ALA A 27 7.40 7.53 4.65
CA ALA A 27 8.71 7.52 4.01
C ALA A 27 9.63 8.65 4.50
N TYR A 28 9.11 9.87 4.70
CA TYR A 28 9.88 10.97 5.28
C TYR A 28 10.28 10.71 6.73
N ILE A 29 9.38 10.13 7.53
CA ILE A 29 9.69 9.70 8.90
C ILE A 29 10.82 8.67 8.87
N ALA A 30 10.74 7.66 8.01
CA ALA A 30 11.79 6.65 7.87
C ALA A 30 13.14 7.28 7.48
N SER A 31 13.15 8.19 6.49
CA SER A 31 14.35 8.91 6.07
C SER A 31 15.02 9.72 7.19
N HIS A 32 14.27 10.14 8.21
CA HIS A 32 14.82 10.85 9.37
C HIS A 32 15.55 9.92 10.35
N TYR A 33 15.08 8.68 10.52
CA TYR A 33 15.57 7.76 11.55
C TYR A 33 16.63 6.77 11.07
N VAL A 34 16.77 6.57 9.76
CA VAL A 34 17.79 5.65 9.23
C VAL A 34 19.21 6.13 9.50
N LYS A 35 20.13 5.18 9.70
CA LYS A 35 21.57 5.48 9.84
C LYS A 35 22.12 6.02 8.52
N SER A 36 23.19 6.82 8.59
CA SER A 36 23.81 7.43 7.40
C SER A 36 24.20 6.41 6.32
N HIS A 37 24.70 5.23 6.69
CA HIS A 37 25.04 4.19 5.71
C HIS A 37 23.80 3.59 5.03
N THR A 38 22.69 3.43 5.76
CA THR A 38 21.41 2.96 5.19
C THR A 38 20.85 4.01 4.23
N LYS A 39 20.94 5.30 4.59
CA LYS A 39 20.57 6.39 3.70
C LYS A 39 21.37 6.36 2.41
N THR A 40 22.71 6.35 2.47
CA THR A 40 23.56 6.32 1.27
C THR A 40 23.26 5.10 0.41
N TRP A 41 23.19 3.90 1.01
CA TRP A 41 22.84 2.68 0.29
C TRP A 41 21.50 2.78 -0.44
N ALA A 42 20.45 3.26 0.24
CA ALA A 42 19.13 3.39 -0.36
C ALA A 42 19.12 4.46 -1.47
N GLN A 43 19.83 5.57 -1.29
CA GLN A 43 19.97 6.61 -2.33
C GLN A 43 20.68 6.08 -3.58
N ASP A 44 21.74 5.27 -3.40
CA ASP A 44 22.47 4.64 -4.50
C ASP A 44 21.57 3.64 -5.25
N ILE A 45 20.89 2.74 -4.52
CA ILE A 45 19.98 1.74 -5.11
C ILE A 45 18.80 2.40 -5.82
N LEU A 46 18.24 3.48 -5.26
CA LEU A 46 17.11 4.19 -5.85
C LEU A 46 17.54 5.18 -6.96
N ASN A 47 18.84 5.41 -7.10
CA ASN A 47 19.42 6.44 -7.96
C ASN A 47 18.78 7.83 -7.71
N ASP A 48 18.57 8.16 -6.43
CA ASP A 48 17.98 9.41 -5.96
C ASP A 48 18.73 9.88 -4.71
N ASN A 49 19.53 10.95 -4.84
CA ASN A 49 20.30 11.51 -3.75
C ASN A 49 19.62 12.70 -3.05
N THR A 50 18.35 12.97 -3.37
CA THR A 50 17.58 14.07 -2.77
C THR A 50 17.20 13.77 -1.33
N THR A 51 16.66 14.77 -0.64
CA THR A 51 16.08 14.60 0.70
C THR A 51 14.79 13.79 0.70
N SER A 52 14.19 13.57 -0.47
CA SER A 52 12.91 12.88 -0.65
C SER A 52 13.07 11.46 -1.19
N TYR A 53 14.29 10.89 -1.19
CA TYR A 53 14.62 9.63 -1.88
C TYR A 53 13.72 8.43 -1.55
N LEU A 54 13.17 8.31 -0.33
CA LEU A 54 12.15 7.28 -0.03
C LEU A 54 10.75 7.76 -0.41
N ALA A 55 10.42 9.02 -0.12
CA ALA A 55 9.09 9.58 -0.39
C ALA A 55 8.77 9.60 -1.89
N SER A 56 9.76 9.86 -2.75
CA SER A 56 9.62 9.88 -4.21
C SER A 56 9.23 8.53 -4.82
N VAL A 57 9.42 7.44 -4.07
CA VAL A 57 9.05 6.08 -4.51
C VAL A 57 7.96 5.45 -3.65
N ALA A 58 7.48 6.14 -2.62
CA ALA A 58 6.59 5.57 -1.60
C ALA A 58 5.22 5.17 -2.15
N THR A 59 4.77 5.76 -3.26
CA THR A 59 3.47 5.47 -3.92
C THR A 59 3.63 4.61 -5.18
N TRP A 60 4.85 4.15 -5.48
CA TRP A 60 5.13 3.41 -6.72
C TRP A 60 4.35 2.09 -6.81
N ALA A 61 4.21 1.35 -5.71
CA ALA A 61 3.56 0.03 -5.72
C ALA A 61 2.07 0.13 -6.07
N ASP A 62 1.37 1.13 -5.53
CA ASP A 62 -0.03 1.45 -5.88
C ASP A 62 -0.22 1.73 -7.36
N SER A 63 0.72 2.43 -7.99
CA SER A 63 0.68 2.66 -9.43
C SER A 63 1.00 1.38 -10.22
N TYR A 64 1.98 0.61 -9.73
CA TYR A 64 2.48 -0.59 -10.41
C TYR A 64 1.44 -1.71 -10.50
N ARG A 65 0.65 -1.94 -9.44
CA ARG A 65 -0.37 -3.00 -9.40
C ARG A 65 -1.46 -2.86 -10.47
N TYR A 66 -1.66 -1.67 -11.04
CA TYR A 66 -2.61 -1.44 -12.15
C TYR A 66 -2.00 -1.66 -13.54
N THR A 67 -0.71 -1.97 -13.62
CA THR A 67 -0.06 -2.36 -14.88
C THR A 67 -0.20 -3.86 -15.13
N ALA A 68 -0.17 -4.28 -16.39
CA ALA A 68 -0.18 -5.71 -16.73
C ALA A 68 1.01 -6.46 -16.10
N ALA A 69 2.16 -5.80 -15.91
CA ALA A 69 3.34 -6.38 -15.29
C ALA A 69 3.22 -6.48 -13.77
N GLY A 70 2.51 -5.56 -13.13
CA GLY A 70 2.39 -5.49 -11.67
C GLY A 70 1.10 -6.07 -11.09
N ALA A 71 0.15 -6.50 -11.93
CA ALA A 71 -1.14 -7.03 -11.46
C ALA A 71 -1.03 -8.15 -10.41
N PHE A 72 0.07 -8.92 -10.45
CA PHE A 72 0.35 -9.97 -9.45
C PHE A 72 0.55 -9.42 -8.04
N SER A 73 0.93 -8.15 -7.88
CA SER A 73 1.26 -7.56 -6.59
C SER A 73 0.07 -6.94 -5.88
N ALA A 74 -1.13 -6.91 -6.48
CA ALA A 74 -2.31 -6.31 -5.85
C ALA A 74 -2.63 -6.92 -4.47
N PRO A 75 -2.58 -8.25 -4.26
CA PRO A 75 -2.83 -8.86 -2.95
C PRO A 75 -1.76 -8.52 -1.90
N PHE A 76 -0.60 -8.00 -2.30
CA PHE A 76 0.50 -7.74 -1.37
C PHE A 76 0.30 -6.47 -0.53
N HIS A 77 -0.74 -5.70 -0.82
CA HIS A 77 -1.05 -4.48 -0.09
C HIS A 77 -1.79 -4.76 1.23
N TYR A 78 -2.36 -5.94 1.42
CA TYR A 78 -3.22 -6.22 2.57
C TYR A 78 -3.07 -7.66 3.08
N ILE A 79 -3.62 -7.92 4.26
CA ILE A 79 -3.92 -9.26 4.77
C ILE A 79 -5.38 -9.25 5.25
N ASP A 80 -6.21 -10.08 4.63
CA ASP A 80 -7.65 -10.12 4.91
C ASP A 80 -7.89 -10.93 6.19
N ALA A 81 -7.83 -10.29 7.36
CA ALA A 81 -8.05 -10.97 8.63
C ALA A 81 -9.49 -11.50 8.75
N GLU A 82 -9.64 -12.82 8.80
CA GLU A 82 -10.95 -13.49 8.90
C GLU A 82 -11.39 -13.63 10.37
N ASP A 83 -11.63 -12.48 11.03
CA ASP A 83 -12.05 -12.38 12.42
C ASP A 83 -13.50 -11.84 12.56
N ASN A 84 -13.82 -11.07 13.62
CA ASN A 84 -15.21 -10.64 13.88
C ASN A 84 -15.27 -9.28 14.62
N PRO A 85 -14.88 -8.18 13.96
CA PRO A 85 -14.98 -6.85 14.52
C PRO A 85 -16.46 -6.45 14.75
N PRO A 86 -16.77 -5.60 15.74
CA PRO A 86 -15.86 -5.05 16.75
C PRO A 86 -15.67 -5.97 17.97
N SER A 87 -16.15 -7.22 17.92
CA SER A 87 -16.24 -8.10 19.10
C SER A 87 -14.92 -8.82 19.38
N SER A 88 -14.18 -9.23 18.35
CA SER A 88 -12.90 -9.89 18.44
C SER A 88 -12.07 -9.59 17.21
N CYS A 89 -10.83 -9.13 17.40
CA CYS A 89 -9.88 -8.90 16.33
C CYS A 89 -8.65 -9.82 16.52
N SER A 90 -8.19 -10.45 15.45
CA SER A 90 -7.08 -11.39 15.43
C SER A 90 -6.61 -11.61 14.00
N VAL A 91 -5.29 -11.58 13.80
CA VAL A 91 -4.65 -11.98 12.55
C VAL A 91 -3.97 -13.34 12.76
N ASP A 92 -4.18 -14.26 11.82
CA ASP A 92 -3.50 -15.55 11.72
C ASP A 92 -2.98 -15.72 10.29
N TYR A 93 -1.66 -15.81 10.15
CA TYR A 93 -1.01 -15.82 8.84
C TYR A 93 -1.46 -16.97 7.93
N ASP A 94 -1.61 -18.18 8.48
CA ASP A 94 -1.96 -19.35 7.67
C ASP A 94 -3.44 -19.31 7.25
N ARG A 95 -4.30 -18.70 8.07
CA ARG A 95 -5.73 -18.47 7.77
C ARG A 95 -5.92 -17.35 6.76
N ASP A 96 -5.22 -16.23 6.92
CA ASP A 96 -5.58 -14.94 6.31
C ASP A 96 -4.77 -14.58 5.06
N CYS A 97 -3.55 -15.12 4.89
CA CYS A 97 -2.68 -14.66 3.80
C CYS A 97 -3.11 -15.14 2.40
N GLY A 98 -3.91 -16.21 2.34
CA GLY A 98 -4.38 -16.81 1.10
C GLY A 98 -3.25 -17.40 0.21
N THR A 99 -3.64 -17.96 -0.94
CA THR A 99 -2.69 -18.62 -1.86
C THR A 99 -2.01 -17.67 -2.84
N GLN A 100 -2.55 -16.47 -3.02
CA GLN A 100 -1.98 -15.43 -3.89
C GLN A 100 -0.90 -14.62 -3.17
N GLY A 101 -0.74 -14.79 -1.85
CA GLY A 101 0.11 -13.99 -0.99
C GLY A 101 -0.64 -12.77 -0.42
N CYS A 102 -0.04 -12.19 0.60
CA CYS A 102 -0.51 -11.04 1.37
C CYS A 102 0.67 -10.11 1.75
N SER A 103 0.37 -8.98 2.38
CA SER A 103 1.34 -8.01 2.92
C SER A 103 2.46 -8.68 3.72
N VAL A 104 2.13 -9.58 4.65
CA VAL A 104 3.11 -10.29 5.48
C VAL A 104 4.08 -11.14 4.64
N SER A 105 3.55 -11.91 3.68
CA SER A 105 4.38 -12.75 2.79
C SER A 105 5.26 -11.90 1.85
N ALA A 106 4.74 -10.76 1.40
CA ALA A 106 5.45 -9.84 0.53
C ALA A 106 6.60 -9.15 1.29
N ILE A 107 6.34 -8.67 2.51
CA ILE A 107 7.36 -8.10 3.38
C ILE A 107 8.47 -9.12 3.64
N ALA A 108 8.15 -10.38 3.93
CA ALA A 108 9.14 -11.44 4.11
C ALA A 108 9.99 -11.65 2.83
N ASN A 109 9.35 -11.81 1.67
CA ASN A 109 10.01 -12.03 0.40
C ASN A 109 10.92 -10.84 0.02
N TYR A 110 10.40 -9.62 -0.01
CA TYR A 110 11.16 -8.44 -0.43
C TYR A 110 12.24 -8.05 0.57
N THR A 111 12.08 -8.38 1.86
CA THR A 111 13.17 -8.29 2.85
C THR A 111 14.32 -9.24 2.52
N THR A 112 14.04 -10.48 2.09
CA THR A 112 15.09 -11.39 1.62
C THR A 112 15.74 -10.88 0.34
N ARG A 113 14.95 -10.39 -0.63
CA ARG A 113 15.47 -9.90 -1.92
C ARG A 113 16.36 -8.67 -1.76
N VAL A 114 15.97 -7.71 -0.93
CA VAL A 114 16.74 -6.47 -0.75
C VAL A 114 18.12 -6.69 -0.10
N GLN A 115 18.29 -7.82 0.60
CA GLN A 115 19.55 -8.23 1.23
C GLN A 115 20.40 -9.15 0.34
N SER A 116 19.90 -9.55 -0.83
CA SER A 116 20.60 -10.50 -1.71
C SER A 116 21.80 -9.86 -2.39
N ALA A 117 22.95 -10.51 -2.32
CA ALA A 117 24.15 -10.15 -3.09
C ALA A 117 24.16 -10.72 -4.51
N GLU A 118 23.19 -11.57 -4.85
CA GLU A 118 23.09 -12.25 -6.14
C GLU A 118 22.12 -11.58 -7.11
N LEU A 119 21.20 -10.77 -6.59
CA LEU A 119 20.22 -10.07 -7.41
C LEU A 119 20.85 -8.83 -8.08
N PRO A 120 20.47 -8.52 -9.33
CA PRO A 120 20.82 -7.25 -9.94
C PRO A 120 20.25 -6.06 -9.15
N ASP A 121 20.93 -4.91 -9.20
CA ASP A 121 20.50 -3.68 -8.51
C ASP A 121 19.06 -3.27 -8.87
N GLU A 122 18.61 -3.54 -10.10
CA GLU A 122 17.23 -3.29 -10.55
C GLU A 122 16.18 -4.09 -9.74
N GLU A 123 16.49 -5.33 -9.39
CA GLU A 123 15.61 -6.18 -8.58
C GLU A 123 15.64 -5.78 -7.11
N VAL A 124 16.81 -5.35 -6.61
CA VAL A 124 16.97 -4.79 -5.26
C VAL A 124 16.22 -3.45 -5.14
N ASN A 125 16.23 -2.63 -6.19
CA ASN A 125 15.47 -1.38 -6.29
C ASN A 125 13.97 -1.64 -6.18
N VAL A 126 13.43 -2.59 -6.96
CA VAL A 126 12.03 -2.99 -6.89
C VAL A 126 11.68 -3.52 -5.50
N ALA A 127 12.53 -4.36 -4.91
CA ALA A 127 12.32 -4.88 -3.56
C ALA A 127 12.27 -3.76 -2.50
N LEU A 128 13.18 -2.78 -2.59
CA LEU A 128 13.17 -1.63 -1.67
C LEU A 128 11.90 -0.79 -1.83
N LYS A 129 11.44 -0.52 -3.05
CA LYS A 129 10.20 0.23 -3.29
C LYS A 129 8.98 -0.47 -2.70
N PHE A 130 8.87 -1.79 -2.89
CA PHE A 130 7.81 -2.57 -2.26
C PHE A 130 7.86 -2.51 -0.74
N LEU A 131 9.04 -2.65 -0.13
CA LEU A 131 9.17 -2.56 1.34
C LEU A 131 8.79 -1.18 1.89
N VAL A 132 9.18 -0.09 1.22
CA VAL A 132 8.81 1.27 1.63
C VAL A 132 7.29 1.44 1.66
N HIS A 133 6.60 0.83 0.69
CA HIS A 133 5.14 0.90 0.58
C HIS A 133 4.44 -0.02 1.59
N PHE A 134 4.70 -1.33 1.54
CA PHE A 134 3.96 -2.34 2.32
C PHE A 134 4.13 -2.21 3.83
N LEU A 135 5.26 -1.67 4.30
CA LEU A 135 5.43 -1.35 5.73
C LEU A 135 4.55 -0.16 6.16
N GLY A 136 4.15 0.70 5.24
CA GLY A 136 3.11 1.70 5.43
C GLY A 136 1.73 1.04 5.48
N ASP A 137 1.39 0.25 4.46
CA ASP A 137 0.09 -0.43 4.34
C ASP A 137 -0.25 -1.22 5.60
N SER A 138 0.69 -2.00 6.13
CA SER A 138 0.51 -2.84 7.32
C SER A 138 0.26 -2.07 8.62
N THR A 139 0.13 -0.75 8.56
CA THR A 139 -0.22 0.11 9.71
C THR A 139 -1.56 0.80 9.53
N GLN A 140 -2.19 0.66 8.36
CA GLN A 140 -3.54 1.12 8.10
C GLN A 140 -4.51 0.00 8.50
N PRO A 141 -5.31 0.16 9.56
CA PRO A 141 -6.05 -0.98 10.14
C PRO A 141 -6.97 -1.73 9.17
N LEU A 142 -7.52 -1.05 8.16
CA LEU A 142 -8.40 -1.66 7.18
C LEU A 142 -7.65 -2.39 6.04
N HIS A 143 -6.32 -2.35 6.03
CA HIS A 143 -5.46 -3.25 5.25
C HIS A 143 -5.18 -4.57 5.96
N ASP A 144 -5.60 -4.70 7.22
CA ASP A 144 -5.42 -5.88 8.04
C ASP A 144 -6.78 -6.51 8.43
N GLU A 145 -7.82 -6.33 7.59
CA GLU A 145 -9.21 -6.69 7.89
C GLU A 145 -9.96 -7.16 6.64
N ALA A 146 -10.68 -8.28 6.72
CA ALA A 146 -11.47 -8.81 5.60
C ALA A 146 -12.86 -8.17 5.47
N TYR A 147 -13.46 -7.75 6.58
CA TYR A 147 -14.86 -7.31 6.66
C TYR A 147 -15.19 -6.24 5.62
N GLU A 148 -16.19 -6.52 4.77
CA GLU A 148 -16.66 -5.62 3.71
C GLU A 148 -15.51 -5.13 2.79
N VAL A 149 -14.61 -6.05 2.43
CA VAL A 149 -13.44 -5.80 1.56
C VAL A 149 -12.53 -4.73 2.18
N GLY A 150 -12.14 -4.95 3.43
CA GLY A 150 -11.41 -3.94 4.22
C GLY A 150 -12.20 -2.66 4.40
N GLY A 151 -13.53 -2.73 4.52
CA GLY A 151 -14.40 -1.56 4.64
C GLY A 151 -14.61 -0.76 3.35
N ASN A 152 -14.19 -1.26 2.18
CA ASN A 152 -14.49 -0.61 0.90
C ASN A 152 -15.99 -0.66 0.57
N ASP A 153 -16.70 -1.68 1.04
CA ASP A 153 -18.15 -1.85 0.85
C ASP A 153 -18.97 -1.24 2.00
N VAL A 154 -18.32 -0.52 2.94
CA VAL A 154 -19.00 0.27 3.97
C VAL A 154 -19.14 1.71 3.52
N ASP A 155 -20.28 2.03 2.91
CA ASP A 155 -20.63 3.40 2.49
C ASP A 155 -20.74 4.37 3.69
N VAL A 156 -20.13 5.55 3.56
CA VAL A 156 -20.16 6.62 4.56
C VAL A 156 -20.26 8.00 3.91
N THR A 157 -20.69 8.99 4.66
CA THR A 157 -20.60 10.41 4.26
C THR A 157 -19.55 11.09 5.15
N PHE A 158 -18.52 11.69 4.54
CA PHE A 158 -17.47 12.43 5.22
C PHE A 158 -17.39 13.86 4.67
N ASP A 159 -17.54 14.87 5.54
CA ASP A 159 -17.59 16.29 5.14
C ASP A 159 -18.53 16.54 3.93
N ASP A 160 -19.78 16.07 4.06
CA ASP A 160 -20.84 16.19 3.04
C ASP A 160 -20.55 15.51 1.68
N THR A 161 -19.54 14.64 1.63
CA THR A 161 -19.18 13.85 0.44
C THR A 161 -19.37 12.36 0.70
N ASP A 162 -20.12 11.69 -0.17
CA ASP A 162 -20.29 10.24 -0.13
C ASP A 162 -19.00 9.53 -0.57
N THR A 163 -18.59 8.52 0.19
CA THR A 163 -17.37 7.74 0.02
C THR A 163 -17.51 6.42 0.79
N ASN A 164 -16.42 5.69 1.04
CA ASN A 164 -16.41 4.48 1.87
C ASN A 164 -15.46 4.59 3.07
N LEU A 165 -15.62 3.66 4.04
CA LEU A 165 -14.85 3.65 5.28
C LEU A 165 -13.35 3.49 5.03
N HIS A 166 -12.94 2.63 4.10
CA HIS A 166 -11.54 2.44 3.73
C HIS A 166 -10.88 3.75 3.28
N HIS A 167 -11.51 4.44 2.33
CA HIS A 167 -11.01 5.68 1.73
C HIS A 167 -10.89 6.83 2.74
N ILE A 168 -11.80 6.91 3.73
CA ILE A 168 -11.66 7.96 4.75
C ILE A 168 -10.47 7.71 5.68
N TRP A 169 -10.12 6.45 5.94
CA TRP A 169 -8.92 6.08 6.70
C TRP A 169 -7.65 6.37 5.90
N ASP A 170 -7.58 5.94 4.64
CA ASP A 170 -6.39 6.15 3.81
C ASP A 170 -6.12 7.62 3.51
N THR A 171 -7.17 8.36 3.16
CA THR A 171 -7.03 9.62 2.44
C THR A 171 -7.74 10.77 3.15
N ASN A 172 -9.06 10.71 3.35
CA ASN A 172 -9.79 11.91 3.76
C ASN A 172 -9.41 12.41 5.16
N MET A 173 -9.33 11.51 6.16
CA MET A 173 -8.96 11.92 7.52
C MET A 173 -7.51 12.42 7.61
N PRO A 174 -6.49 11.73 7.05
CA PRO A 174 -5.12 12.25 7.02
C PRO A 174 -5.00 13.61 6.33
N GLU A 175 -5.58 13.77 5.14
CA GLU A 175 -5.50 15.02 4.38
C GLU A 175 -6.24 16.17 5.07
N LYS A 176 -7.39 15.88 5.67
CA LYS A 176 -8.14 16.87 6.47
C LYS A 176 -7.33 17.35 7.66
N LEU A 177 -6.70 16.43 8.40
CA LEU A 177 -5.86 16.76 9.55
C LEU A 177 -4.65 17.61 9.16
N ARG A 178 -3.97 17.26 8.07
CA ARG A 178 -2.84 18.02 7.53
C ARG A 178 -3.25 19.33 6.86
N GLY A 179 -4.51 19.44 6.43
CA GLY A 179 -5.03 20.59 5.67
C GLY A 179 -4.52 20.65 4.23
N GLY A 180 -4.39 19.50 3.56
CA GLY A 180 -3.90 19.37 2.18
C GLY A 180 -3.47 17.95 1.84
N TYR A 181 -3.09 17.72 0.58
CA TYR A 181 -2.78 16.39 0.02
C TYR A 181 -1.29 16.14 -0.26
N SER A 182 -0.42 17.13 -0.05
CA SER A 182 1.02 17.08 -0.35
C SER A 182 1.86 17.50 0.86
N LEU A 183 3.02 16.89 1.05
CA LEU A 183 4.03 17.32 2.04
C LEU A 183 4.99 18.39 1.52
N THR A 184 4.96 18.64 0.21
CA THR A 184 5.70 19.72 -0.48
C THR A 184 4.81 20.89 -0.82
#